data_AF-A0A830FXB5-F1
#
_entry.id   AF-A0A830FXB5-F1
#
_cell.length_a   1.000
_cell.length_b   1.000
_cell.length_c   1.000
_cell.angle_alpha   90.00
_cell.angle_beta   90.00
_cell.angle_gamma   90.00
#
_symmetry.space_group_name_H-M   'P 1'
#
loop_
_entity.id
_entity.type
_entity.pdbx_description
1 polymer ?
#
loop_
_entity_poly.entity_id
_entity_poly.type
_entity_poly.pdbx_seq_one_letter_code
_entity_poly.pdbx_strand_id
1 'polypeptide(L)'
;MLIGIVLMPMWGIAIASGGNSFHEIPLQSGEDVSLAPTGQFVTMPTEISVYAAGIVSWIALFALVGLLYAQVRYAHNVGRRTEPLFPEQGDSLPYVPNFLQTAHRRIIAYYPADASLRAVWLMGLFTFLSAVFAVLFAGEVMGLSRNQFLGFYGAILALSLSETVLMYYTHFMPTIEVAEERDH
;
A
#
# COMPACT_ATOMS: atom_id res chain seq x y z
N MET A 1 -8.41 -22.63 -4.63
CA MET A 1 -9.69 -23.35 -4.44
C MET A 1 -10.25 -23.27 -3.03
N LEU A 2 -9.44 -23.41 -1.97
CA LEU A 2 -9.89 -23.31 -0.56
C LEU A 2 -10.57 -21.98 -0.18
N ILE A 3 -10.04 -20.85 -0.67
CA ILE A 3 -10.61 -19.51 -0.42
C ILE A 3 -12.05 -19.37 -0.94
N GLY A 4 -12.34 -19.92 -2.12
CA GLY A 4 -13.68 -19.84 -2.72
C GLY A 4 -14.73 -20.66 -1.96
N ILE A 5 -14.32 -21.77 -1.34
CA ILE A 5 -15.20 -22.65 -0.56
C ILE A 5 -15.63 -22.00 0.76
N VAL A 6 -14.76 -21.18 1.39
CA VAL A 6 -15.10 -20.45 2.61
C VAL A 6 -15.92 -19.19 2.32
N LEU A 7 -15.62 -18.51 1.22
CA LEU A 7 -16.30 -17.26 0.88
C LEU A 7 -17.70 -17.49 0.31
N MET A 8 -17.93 -18.49 -0.54
CA MET A 8 -19.24 -18.69 -1.15
C MET A 8 -20.41 -18.83 -0.14
N PRO A 9 -20.30 -19.62 0.95
CA PRO A 9 -21.35 -19.71 1.95
C PRO A 9 -21.60 -18.38 2.66
N MET A 10 -20.54 -17.64 2.99
CA MET A 10 -20.64 -16.34 3.65
C MET A 10 -21.34 -15.30 2.77
N TRP A 11 -20.99 -15.26 1.48
CA TRP A 11 -21.63 -14.38 0.49
C TRP A 11 -23.07 -14.79 0.21
N GLY A 12 -23.35 -16.10 0.14
CA GLY A 12 -24.71 -16.63 0.00
C GLY A 12 -25.60 -16.26 1.19
N ILE A 13 -25.09 -16.37 2.42
CA ILE A 13 -25.81 -15.97 3.64
C ILE A 13 -26.02 -14.46 3.67
N ALA A 14 -25.01 -13.65 3.32
CA ALA A 14 -25.12 -12.19 3.28
C ALA A 14 -26.20 -11.67 2.32
N ILE A 15 -26.32 -12.32 1.15
CA ILE A 15 -27.34 -11.98 0.15
C ILE A 15 -28.72 -12.48 0.60
N ALA A 16 -28.79 -13.67 1.22
CA ALA A 16 -30.04 -14.26 1.69
C ALA A 16 -30.59 -13.59 2.97
N SER A 17 -29.73 -13.01 3.81
CA SER A 17 -30.09 -12.38 5.09
C SER A 17 -30.63 -10.95 4.90
N GLY A 18 -31.38 -10.68 3.82
CA GLY A 18 -31.94 -9.37 3.47
C GLY A 18 -32.30 -8.54 4.70
N GLY A 19 -31.72 -7.33 4.78
CA GLY A 19 -31.58 -6.53 6.00
C GLY A 19 -32.83 -6.49 6.89
N ASN A 20 -32.79 -7.18 8.02
CA ASN A 20 -33.69 -6.92 9.12
C ASN A 20 -33.22 -5.65 9.82
N SER A 21 -33.77 -4.53 9.34
CA SER A 21 -33.63 -3.17 9.87
C SER A 21 -34.14 -3.12 11.31
N PHE A 22 -33.27 -2.79 12.26
CA PHE A 22 -33.75 -2.22 13.51
C PHE A 22 -34.07 -0.74 13.25
N HIS A 23 -34.92 -0.14 14.07
CA HIS A 23 -35.31 1.26 13.88
C HIS A 23 -34.09 2.17 14.05
N GLU A 24 -33.84 3.00 13.04
CA GLU A 24 -32.88 4.09 13.07
C GLU A 24 -33.20 4.98 14.28
N ILE A 25 -32.33 5.00 15.28
CA ILE A 25 -32.41 5.98 16.37
C ILE A 25 -31.62 7.20 15.89
N PRO A 26 -32.26 8.27 15.41
CA PRO A 26 -31.55 9.48 15.06
C PRO A 26 -30.90 10.03 16.33
N LEU A 27 -29.57 10.09 16.34
CA LEU A 27 -28.84 10.87 17.33
C LEU A 27 -29.24 12.34 17.13
N GLN A 28 -30.08 12.83 18.03
CA GLN A 28 -30.65 14.18 18.12
C GLN A 28 -29.77 15.26 17.46
N SER A 29 -30.15 15.73 16.28
CA SER A 29 -29.66 17.00 15.71
C SER A 29 -30.67 18.08 16.09
N GLY A 30 -30.48 18.69 17.26
CA GLY A 30 -31.28 19.83 17.72
C GLY A 30 -30.99 21.10 16.90
N GLU A 31 -31.94 22.05 16.92
CA GLU A 31 -31.92 23.31 16.17
C GLU A 31 -30.69 24.20 16.50
N ASP A 32 -30.04 23.96 17.65
CA ASP A 32 -28.83 24.65 18.13
C ASP A 32 -27.55 23.78 18.12
N VAL A 33 -27.57 22.61 17.46
CA VAL A 33 -26.42 21.70 17.42
C VAL A 33 -25.71 21.82 16.07
N SER A 34 -24.64 22.62 16.02
CA SER A 34 -23.70 22.70 14.88
C SER A 34 -22.94 21.38 14.59
N LEU A 35 -23.11 20.37 15.45
CA LEU A 35 -22.49 19.06 15.36
C LEU A 35 -23.39 18.10 14.58
N ALA A 36 -22.97 17.75 13.36
CA ALA A 36 -23.54 16.65 12.59
C ALA A 36 -22.67 15.39 12.78
N PRO A 37 -22.91 14.56 13.82
CA PRO A 37 -22.12 13.35 14.09
C PRO A 37 -22.12 12.33 12.93
N THR A 38 -23.03 12.51 11.95
CA THR A 38 -23.16 11.75 10.71
C THR A 38 -22.57 12.44 9.48
N GLY A 39 -21.72 13.46 9.64
CA GLY A 39 -21.00 14.09 8.53
C GLY A 39 -20.20 13.05 7.74
N GLN A 40 -20.54 12.87 6.46
CA GLN A 40 -19.97 11.86 5.59
C GLN A 40 -19.40 12.52 4.33
N PHE A 41 -18.26 12.03 3.83
CA PHE A 41 -17.76 12.42 2.49
C PHE A 41 -18.64 11.89 1.36
N VAL A 42 -19.27 10.73 1.59
CA VAL A 42 -20.18 10.03 0.68
C VAL A 42 -21.28 9.43 1.53
N THR A 43 -22.54 9.51 1.10
CA THR A 43 -23.67 8.91 1.83
C THR A 43 -23.43 7.43 2.09
N MET A 44 -23.13 7.08 3.34
CA MET A 44 -22.96 5.70 3.79
C MET A 44 -24.23 5.23 4.50
N PRO A 45 -24.59 3.94 4.37
CA PRO A 45 -25.70 3.36 5.11
C PRO A 45 -25.51 3.59 6.62
N THR A 46 -26.58 3.99 7.29
CA THR A 46 -26.59 4.18 8.75
C THR A 46 -26.53 2.85 9.51
N GLU A 47 -26.81 1.73 8.83
CA GLU A 47 -26.66 0.37 9.34
C GLU A 47 -25.84 -0.51 8.39
N ILE A 48 -24.82 -1.19 8.91
CA ILE A 48 -24.07 -2.22 8.19
C ILE A 48 -24.31 -3.54 8.91
N SER A 49 -24.92 -4.51 8.22
CA SER A 49 -25.08 -5.87 8.76
C SER A 49 -23.71 -6.53 8.97
N VAL A 50 -23.58 -7.43 9.95
CA VAL A 50 -22.32 -8.15 10.23
C VAL A 50 -21.80 -8.87 8.98
N TYR A 51 -22.71 -9.39 8.16
CA TYR A 51 -22.38 -10.03 6.89
C TYR A 51 -21.83 -9.05 5.86
N ALA A 52 -22.41 -7.85 5.75
CA ALA A 52 -21.91 -6.80 4.86
C ALA A 52 -20.53 -6.29 5.30
N ALA A 53 -20.30 -6.10 6.60
CA ALA A 53 -19.00 -5.73 7.14
C ALA A 53 -17.92 -6.78 6.84
N GLY A 54 -18.27 -8.07 6.93
CA GLY A 54 -17.40 -9.17 6.55
C GLY A 54 -17.02 -9.15 5.06
N ILE A 55 -17.99 -8.95 4.17
CA ILE A 55 -17.74 -8.85 2.72
C ILE A 55 -16.82 -7.67 2.40
N VAL A 56 -17.12 -6.49 2.94
CA VAL A 56 -16.30 -5.27 2.71
C VAL A 56 -14.86 -5.50 3.18
N SER A 57 -14.69 -6.16 4.33
CA SER A 57 -13.36 -6.49 4.85
C SER A 57 -12.60 -7.45 3.92
N TRP A 58 -13.26 -8.46 3.37
CA TRP A 58 -12.65 -9.36 2.38
C TRP A 58 -12.27 -8.65 1.09
N ILE A 59 -13.14 -7.78 0.57
CA ILE A 59 -12.86 -6.96 -0.61
C ILE A 59 -11.62 -6.09 -0.35
N ALA A 60 -11.55 -5.42 0.81
CA ALA A 60 -10.40 -4.61 1.20
C ALA A 60 -9.11 -5.43 1.29
N LEU A 61 -9.17 -6.64 1.85
CA LEU A 61 -8.02 -7.54 1.93
C LEU A 61 -7.56 -8.03 0.55
N PHE A 62 -8.48 -8.40 -0.34
CA PHE A 62 -8.12 -8.79 -1.71
C PHE A 62 -7.55 -7.63 -2.51
N ALA A 63 -8.10 -6.42 -2.35
CA ALA A 63 -7.55 -5.21 -2.95
C ALA A 63 -6.13 -4.95 -2.44
N LEU A 64 -5.87 -5.11 -1.14
CA LEU A 64 -4.54 -4.95 -0.57
C LEU A 64 -3.56 -5.99 -1.12
N VAL A 65 -3.94 -7.26 -1.19
CA VAL A 65 -3.11 -8.32 -1.79
C VAL A 65 -2.82 -8.03 -3.26
N GLY A 66 -3.84 -7.58 -4.02
CA GLY A 66 -3.68 -7.18 -5.41
C GLY A 66 -2.71 -6.01 -5.59
N LEU A 67 -2.80 -5.01 -4.70
CA LEU A 67 -1.88 -3.87 -4.67
C LEU A 67 -0.45 -4.32 -4.39
N LEU A 68 -0.23 -5.14 -3.35
CA LEU A 68 1.10 -5.67 -3.02
C LEU A 68 1.69 -6.49 -4.18
N TYR A 69 0.87 -7.33 -4.83
CA TYR A 69 1.28 -8.07 -6.01
C TYR A 69 1.69 -7.12 -7.16
N ALA A 70 0.91 -6.07 -7.40
CA ALA A 70 1.23 -5.07 -8.41
C ALA A 70 2.53 -4.33 -8.10
N GLN A 71 2.78 -3.97 -6.84
CA GLN A 71 4.02 -3.33 -6.39
C GLN A 71 5.25 -4.23 -6.59
N VAL A 72 5.17 -5.50 -6.20
CA VAL A 72 6.26 -6.48 -6.42
C VAL A 72 6.55 -6.64 -7.91
N ARG A 73 5.50 -6.78 -8.72
CA ARG A 73 5.62 -6.91 -10.18
C ARG A 73 6.19 -5.63 -10.81
N TYR A 74 5.80 -4.47 -10.30
CA TYR A 74 6.34 -3.18 -10.72
C TYR A 74 7.83 -3.10 -10.41
N ALA A 75 8.25 -3.37 -9.17
CA ALA A 75 9.65 -3.34 -8.77
C ALA A 75 10.51 -4.27 -9.63
N HIS A 76 10.07 -5.51 -9.84
CA HIS A 76 10.80 -6.47 -10.68
C HIS A 76 10.88 -6.05 -12.14
N ASN A 77 9.76 -5.64 -12.74
CA ASN A 77 9.74 -5.33 -14.17
C ASN A 77 10.37 -3.98 -14.49
N VAL A 78 10.29 -3.01 -13.56
CA VAL A 78 10.79 -1.65 -13.76
C VAL A 78 12.24 -1.51 -13.32
N GLY A 79 12.60 -2.06 -12.16
CA GLY A 79 13.97 -2.02 -11.63
C GLY A 79 14.98 -2.83 -12.44
N ARG A 80 14.50 -3.69 -13.35
CA ARG A 80 15.33 -4.53 -14.24
C ARG A 80 15.12 -4.24 -15.72
N ARG A 81 14.63 -3.05 -16.08
CA ARG A 81 14.42 -2.66 -17.50
C ARG A 81 15.72 -2.38 -18.22
N THR A 82 16.73 -1.94 -17.49
CA THR A 82 18.06 -1.64 -18.02
C THR A 82 18.77 -2.92 -18.42
N GLU A 83 19.65 -2.82 -19.41
CA GLU A 83 20.46 -3.95 -19.82
C GLU A 83 21.36 -4.38 -18.66
N PRO A 84 21.35 -5.67 -18.27
CA PRO A 84 22.20 -6.15 -17.19
C PRO A 84 23.67 -6.06 -17.59
N LEU A 85 24.49 -5.53 -16.69
CA LEU A 85 25.93 -5.66 -16.75
C LEU A 85 26.33 -7.01 -16.13
N PHE A 86 27.08 -7.80 -16.90
CA PHE A 86 27.64 -9.07 -16.45
C PHE A 86 29.11 -8.84 -16.11
N PRO A 87 29.46 -8.58 -14.84
CA PRO A 87 30.85 -8.34 -14.47
C PRO A 87 31.69 -9.60 -14.68
N GLU A 88 32.81 -9.48 -15.39
CA GLU A 88 33.84 -10.51 -15.38
C GLU A 88 34.68 -10.41 -14.10
N GLN A 89 35.45 -11.46 -13.80
CA GLN A 89 36.20 -11.55 -12.55
C GLN A 89 37.25 -10.41 -12.47
N GLY A 90 36.99 -9.41 -11.62
CA GLY A 90 37.87 -8.26 -11.43
C GLY A 90 37.31 -6.92 -11.93
N ASP A 91 36.13 -6.91 -12.57
CA ASP A 91 35.47 -5.66 -12.98
C ASP A 91 34.95 -4.87 -11.77
N SER A 92 35.28 -3.57 -11.75
CA SER A 92 34.78 -2.64 -10.74
C SER A 92 33.39 -2.11 -11.14
N LEU A 93 32.36 -2.65 -10.50
CA LEU A 93 30.99 -2.13 -10.65
C LEU A 93 30.79 -0.85 -9.82
N PRO A 94 30.04 0.14 -10.33
CA PRO A 94 29.75 1.36 -9.59
C PRO A 94 28.96 1.06 -8.32
N TYR A 95 29.36 1.66 -7.19
CA TYR A 95 28.59 1.64 -5.94
C TYR A 95 28.27 0.23 -5.39
N VAL A 96 29.04 -0.79 -5.76
CA VAL A 96 28.93 -2.14 -5.20
C VAL A 96 29.85 -2.25 -3.98
N PRO A 97 29.32 -2.51 -2.77
CA PRO A 97 30.16 -2.74 -1.61
C PRO A 97 31.01 -4.01 -1.74
N ASN A 98 32.26 -3.94 -1.29
CA ASN A 98 33.21 -5.06 -1.36
C ASN A 98 32.71 -6.34 -0.66
N PHE A 99 31.83 -6.23 0.35
CA PHE A 99 31.28 -7.41 1.03
C PHE A 99 30.31 -8.25 0.17
N LEU A 100 29.84 -7.73 -0.97
CA LEU A 100 28.99 -8.49 -1.90
C LEU A 100 29.79 -9.46 -2.76
N GLN A 101 31.12 -9.30 -2.85
CA GLN A 101 32.02 -10.19 -3.55
C GLN A 101 32.93 -10.89 -2.54
N THR A 102 32.81 -12.21 -2.44
CA THR A 102 33.67 -13.04 -1.58
C THR A 102 34.10 -14.29 -2.35
N ALA A 103 34.96 -15.14 -1.78
CA ALA A 103 35.40 -16.38 -2.43
C ALA A 103 34.22 -17.29 -2.84
N HIS A 104 33.10 -17.23 -2.10
CA HIS A 104 31.90 -18.05 -2.33
C HIS A 104 30.73 -17.24 -2.87
N ARG A 105 30.87 -15.93 -3.08
CA ARG A 105 29.77 -15.03 -3.45
C ARG A 105 30.19 -14.15 -4.62
N ARG A 106 29.49 -14.25 -5.74
CA ARG A 106 29.76 -13.44 -6.93
C ARG A 106 28.49 -12.80 -7.47
N ILE A 107 28.64 -11.63 -8.07
CA ILE A 107 27.56 -10.93 -8.75
C ILE A 107 27.38 -11.57 -10.13
N ILE A 108 26.17 -12.01 -10.45
CA ILE A 108 25.84 -12.61 -11.75
C ILE A 108 25.35 -11.51 -12.70
N ALA A 109 24.46 -10.67 -12.23
CA ALA A 109 23.87 -9.60 -13.03
C ALA A 109 23.72 -8.35 -12.18
N TYR A 110 24.12 -7.22 -12.76
CA TYR A 110 23.98 -5.91 -12.15
C TYR A 110 23.10 -5.03 -13.04
N TYR A 111 22.00 -4.55 -12.48
CA TYR A 111 21.07 -3.64 -13.14
C TYR A 111 21.28 -2.24 -12.57
N PRO A 112 21.84 -1.29 -13.35
CA PRO A 112 22.03 0.07 -12.89
C PRO A 112 20.68 0.75 -12.64
N ALA A 113 20.66 1.65 -11.64
CA ALA A 113 19.51 2.48 -11.35
C ALA A 113 19.18 3.41 -12.54
N ASP A 114 17.90 3.50 -12.91
CA ASP A 114 17.44 4.37 -14.00
C ASP A 114 17.59 5.86 -13.64
N ALA A 115 17.29 6.22 -12.39
CA ALA A 115 17.37 7.59 -11.86
C ALA A 115 16.74 8.66 -12.78
N SER A 116 15.68 8.30 -13.51
CA SER A 116 15.07 9.18 -14.50
C SER A 116 14.30 10.33 -13.86
N LEU A 117 14.17 11.45 -14.59
CA LEU A 117 13.42 12.61 -14.13
C LEU A 117 11.95 12.25 -13.80
N ARG A 118 11.37 11.28 -14.50
CA ARG A 118 10.01 10.78 -14.22
C ARG A 118 9.93 10.13 -12.84
N ALA A 119 10.93 9.36 -12.45
CA ALA A 119 11.01 8.76 -11.13
C ALA A 119 11.14 9.81 -10.01
N VAL A 120 11.90 10.89 -10.26
CA VAL A 120 12.00 12.03 -9.33
C VAL A 120 10.63 12.65 -9.09
N TRP A 121 9.87 12.90 -10.15
CA TRP A 121 8.51 13.44 -10.04
C TRP A 121 7.55 12.51 -9.31
N LEU A 122 7.60 11.20 -9.58
CA LEU A 122 6.78 10.21 -8.88
C LEU A 122 7.10 10.16 -7.38
N MET A 123 8.38 10.10 -7.03
CA MET A 123 8.82 10.10 -5.64
C MET A 123 8.43 11.40 -4.92
N GLY A 124 8.63 12.54 -5.58
CA GLY A 124 8.23 13.86 -5.06
C GLY A 124 6.73 13.97 -4.83
N LEU A 125 5.91 13.43 -5.74
CA LEU A 125 4.46 13.39 -5.61
C LEU A 125 4.03 12.59 -4.37
N PHE A 126 4.53 11.37 -4.19
CA PHE A 126 4.16 10.55 -3.04
C PHE A 126 4.68 11.11 -1.71
N THR A 127 5.85 11.74 -1.72
CA THR A 127 6.39 12.46 -0.56
C THR A 127 5.48 13.64 -0.19
N PHE A 128 5.05 14.42 -1.19
CA PHE A 128 4.13 15.53 -1.00
C PHE A 128 2.77 15.05 -0.46
N LEU A 129 2.20 13.98 -1.03
CA LEU A 129 0.97 13.37 -0.50
C LEU A 129 1.14 12.95 0.96
N SER A 130 2.27 12.31 1.29
CA SER A 130 2.56 11.91 2.68
C SER A 130 2.54 13.12 3.61
N ALA A 131 3.15 14.24 3.22
CA ALA A 131 3.13 15.46 4.02
C ALA A 131 1.69 16.04 4.17
N VAL A 132 0.92 16.09 3.08
CA VAL A 132 -0.47 16.58 3.11
C VAL A 132 -1.33 15.72 4.06
N PHE A 133 -1.28 14.41 3.93
CA PHE A 133 -2.08 13.51 4.77
C PHE A 133 -1.57 13.43 6.21
N ALA A 134 -0.27 13.66 6.45
CA ALA A 134 0.26 13.83 7.80
C ALA A 134 -0.31 15.08 8.48
N VAL A 135 -0.40 16.20 7.75
CA VAL A 135 -1.02 17.43 8.28
C VAL A 135 -2.50 17.24 8.56
N LEU A 136 -3.25 16.61 7.64
CA LEU A 136 -4.68 16.31 7.84
C LEU A 136 -4.89 15.38 9.04
N PHE A 137 -4.10 14.30 9.14
CA PHE A 137 -4.14 13.38 10.27
C PHE A 137 -3.82 14.09 11.59
N ALA A 138 -2.75 14.89 11.63
CA ALA A 138 -2.35 15.62 12.83
C ALA A 138 -3.40 16.69 13.24
N GLY A 139 -3.96 17.41 12.27
CA GLY A 139 -5.03 18.38 12.51
C GLY A 139 -6.26 17.74 13.16
N GLU A 140 -6.59 16.52 12.74
CA GLU A 140 -7.70 15.77 13.31
C GLU A 140 -7.38 15.25 14.72
N VAL A 141 -6.20 14.65 14.93
CA VAL A 141 -5.75 14.20 16.26
C VAL A 141 -5.73 15.34 17.29
N MET A 142 -5.33 16.54 16.87
CA MET A 142 -5.23 17.72 17.74
C MET A 142 -6.57 18.43 17.97
N GLY A 143 -7.69 17.87 17.47
CA GLY A 143 -9.03 18.36 17.75
C GLY A 143 -9.44 19.60 16.95
N LEU A 144 -8.71 19.96 15.88
CA LEU A 144 -9.13 21.02 14.96
C LEU A 144 -10.29 20.59 14.05
N SER A 145 -10.49 19.28 13.89
CA SER A 145 -11.60 18.66 13.17
C SER A 145 -12.05 17.36 13.85
N ARG A 146 -13.33 17.01 13.69
CA ARG A 146 -13.96 15.77 14.18
C ARG A 146 -13.12 14.54 13.80
N ASN A 147 -12.96 13.56 14.70
CA ASN A 147 -12.23 12.28 14.50
C ASN A 147 -12.88 11.29 13.51
N GLN A 148 -13.65 11.79 12.53
CA GLN A 148 -14.45 10.99 11.59
C GLN A 148 -13.62 10.40 10.45
N PHE A 149 -12.49 11.01 10.09
CA PHE A 149 -11.68 10.69 8.92
C PHE A 149 -10.25 10.26 9.26
N LEU A 150 -9.94 10.16 10.55
CA LEU A 150 -8.63 9.79 11.07
C LEU A 150 -8.10 8.50 10.42
N GLY A 151 -8.95 7.48 10.30
CA GLY A 151 -8.58 6.21 9.65
C GLY A 151 -8.29 6.38 8.15
N PHE A 152 -9.05 7.22 7.45
CA PHE A 152 -8.85 7.48 6.02
C PHE A 152 -7.55 8.26 5.77
N TYR A 153 -7.29 9.32 6.53
CA TYR A 153 -6.05 10.08 6.42
C TYR A 153 -4.84 9.23 6.81
N GLY A 154 -4.95 8.43 7.88
CA GLY A 154 -3.90 7.52 8.31
C GLY A 154 -3.59 6.45 7.25
N ALA A 155 -4.63 5.88 6.62
CA ALA A 155 -4.45 4.89 5.56
C ALA A 155 -3.73 5.48 4.33
N ILE A 156 -4.16 6.65 3.84
CA ILE A 156 -3.52 7.27 2.67
C ILE A 156 -2.11 7.76 3.01
N LEU A 157 -1.89 8.28 4.21
CA LEU A 157 -0.55 8.60 4.70
C LEU A 157 0.38 7.39 4.63
N ALA A 158 -0.04 6.25 5.19
CA ALA A 158 0.76 5.03 5.18
C ALA A 158 1.01 4.51 3.76
N LEU A 159 0.00 4.54 2.90
CA LEU A 159 0.12 4.12 1.50
C LEU A 159 1.07 5.04 0.72
N SER A 160 0.92 6.35 0.82
CA SER A 160 1.80 7.31 0.13
C SER A 160 3.25 7.23 0.61
N LEU A 161 3.47 6.97 1.90
CA LEU A 161 4.81 6.73 2.44
C LEU A 161 5.40 5.43 1.88
N SER A 162 4.61 4.35 1.86
CA SER A 162 5.02 3.06 1.27
C SER A 162 5.38 3.22 -0.21
N GLU A 163 4.59 3.96 -0.98
CA GLU A 163 4.87 4.21 -2.40
C GLU A 163 6.13 5.06 -2.59
N THR A 164 6.39 6.03 -1.71
CA THR A 164 7.64 6.81 -1.74
C THR A 164 8.85 5.89 -1.61
N VAL A 165 8.79 4.96 -0.65
CA VAL A 165 9.85 3.96 -0.44
C VAL A 165 9.98 3.04 -1.66
N LEU A 166 8.86 2.54 -2.21
CA LEU A 166 8.88 1.70 -3.40
C LEU A 166 9.51 2.40 -4.61
N MET A 167 9.14 3.66 -4.86
CA MET A 167 9.71 4.46 -5.95
C MET A 167 11.21 4.65 -5.77
N TYR A 168 11.65 4.93 -4.53
CA TYR A 168 13.07 5.06 -4.21
C TYR A 168 13.84 3.77 -4.52
N TYR A 169 13.39 2.63 -3.99
CA TYR A 169 14.04 1.34 -4.22
C TYR A 169 14.02 0.91 -5.69
N THR A 170 12.96 1.20 -6.42
CA THR A 170 12.82 0.74 -7.80
C THR A 170 13.66 1.55 -8.79
N HIS A 171 13.78 2.87 -8.56
CA HIS A 171 14.38 3.77 -9.56
C HIS A 171 15.75 4.32 -9.18
N PHE A 172 16.07 4.39 -7.88
CA PHE A 172 17.30 5.02 -7.39
C PHE A 172 18.27 4.04 -6.75
N MET A 173 17.88 2.78 -6.55
CA MET A 173 18.78 1.71 -6.12
C MET A 173 19.04 0.73 -7.25
N PRO A 174 20.30 0.30 -7.45
CA PRO A 174 20.61 -0.75 -8.42
C PRO A 174 20.06 -2.09 -7.94
N THR A 175 19.60 -2.92 -8.87
CA THR A 175 19.23 -4.30 -8.58
C THR A 175 20.44 -5.21 -8.84
N ILE A 176 20.76 -6.08 -7.90
CA ILE A 176 21.93 -6.96 -7.99
C ILE A 176 21.48 -8.40 -7.81
N GLU A 177 21.84 -9.26 -8.75
CA GLU A 177 21.68 -10.71 -8.63
C GLU A 177 23.01 -11.32 -8.24
N VAL A 178 22.98 -12.13 -7.18
CA VAL A 178 24.17 -12.68 -6.55
C VAL A 178 24.03 -14.20 -6.49
N ALA A 179 25.04 -14.90 -6.98
CA ALA A 179 25.24 -16.32 -6.72
C ALA A 179 26.05 -16.45 -5.43
N GLU A 180 25.53 -17.22 -4.50
CA GLU A 180 26.24 -17.65 -3.30
C GLU A 180 26.34 -19.17 -3.35
N GLU A 181 27.58 -19.67 -3.37
CA GLU A 181 27.86 -21.08 -3.14
C GLU A 181 27.58 -21.37 -1.66
N ARG A 182 26.76 -22.38 -1.41
CA ARG A 182 26.47 -22.87 -0.07
C ARG A 182 26.93 -24.32 -0.02
N ASP A 183 27.78 -24.64 0.96
CA ASP A 183 28.22 -26.01 1.22
C ASP A 183 27.00 -26.86 1.61
N HIS A 184 26.44 -27.58 0.62
CA HIS A 184 25.38 -28.58 0.78
C HIS A 184 25.77 -29.82 -0.01
#